data_AF-A0A940C4P8-F1
#
_entry.id   AF-A0A940C4P8-F1
#
_cell.length_a   1.000
_cell.length_b   1.000
_cell.length_c   1.000
_cell.angle_alpha   90.00
_cell.angle_beta   90.00
_cell.angle_gamma   90.00
#
_symmetry.space_group_name_H-M   'P 1'
#
loop_
_entity.id
_entity.type
_entity.pdbx_description
1 polymer ?
#
loop_
_entity_poly.entity_id
_entity_poly.type
_entity_poly.pdbx_seq_one_letter_code
_entity_poly.pdbx_strand_id
1 'polypeptide(L)'
;LAGSTGDWTQCQETEEYPAVLEAYRHYGAEGNVWHYYQAAGHQYNARTRRQVYRFFAHYLMGKDVDWEEEAVPPFDTGVLTWFPQNDGGSGMEPRGDEAYFEAQKAERKRAVAALTADEKRRMLRWITGVCGARAVVADGFCEEAEGLKTERSVITSTRGEQIPFVRITPERWRGRTCLMLSGAGKDCALSDDAKALLAEGCAVVSGDLFMTGEVEGSPRQIRGEHGQRYYTTFHYTDAAYQAQDVALLWQVARRGSGETELWAEGCAARASAMALPLLEGVGRARLEGRTLDINDYMKECFVPGIMLIGGLKGCLALSECPVTLF
;
A
#
# COMPACT_ATOMS: atom_id res chain seq x y z
N LEU A 1 9.54 19.87 21.79
CA LEU A 1 8.66 20.13 20.63
C LEU A 1 8.72 21.62 20.30
N ALA A 2 8.91 21.97 19.03
CA ALA A 2 9.09 23.34 18.58
C ALA A 2 8.29 23.55 17.29
N GLY A 3 7.23 24.36 17.38
CA GLY A 3 6.25 24.49 16.30
C GLY A 3 5.99 25.94 15.91
N SER A 4 5.30 26.13 14.79
CA SER A 4 4.86 27.44 14.33
C SER A 4 3.53 27.40 13.59
N THR A 5 2.85 28.54 13.54
CA THR A 5 1.52 28.67 12.89
C THR A 5 1.52 28.51 11.38
N GLY A 6 2.66 28.67 10.71
CA GLY A 6 2.74 28.85 9.26
C GLY A 6 3.26 27.65 8.46
N ASP A 7 3.64 26.57 9.12
CA ASP A 7 4.15 25.37 8.45
C ASP A 7 3.44 24.09 8.91
N TRP A 8 3.95 22.95 8.45
CA TRP A 8 3.44 21.62 8.79
C TRP A 8 3.37 21.31 10.29
N THR A 9 4.01 22.11 11.17
CA THR A 9 3.92 21.96 12.65
C THR A 9 2.79 22.77 13.28
N GLN A 10 1.89 23.35 12.48
CA GLN A 10 0.78 24.18 12.98
C GLN A 10 -0.13 23.46 13.99
N CYS A 11 -0.32 22.14 13.86
CA CYS A 11 -1.14 21.34 14.78
C CYS A 11 -0.39 20.92 16.05
N GLN A 12 0.89 21.30 16.21
CA GLN A 12 1.71 20.84 17.33
C GLN A 12 1.13 21.26 18.69
N GLU A 13 0.61 22.48 18.80
CA GLU A 13 0.05 23.00 20.06
C GLU A 13 -1.24 22.28 20.47
N THR A 14 -2.10 21.92 19.50
CA THR A 14 -3.43 21.37 19.74
C THR A 14 -3.49 19.85 19.73
N GLU A 15 -2.58 19.17 19.03
CA GLU A 15 -2.61 17.71 18.84
C GLU A 15 -1.33 17.04 19.36
N GLU A 16 -0.17 17.41 18.82
CA GLU A 16 1.07 16.66 19.04
C GLU A 16 1.61 16.82 20.47
N TYR A 17 1.63 18.05 21.00
CA TYR A 17 2.10 18.31 22.36
C TYR A 17 1.23 17.62 23.41
N PRO A 18 -0.12 17.73 23.39
CA PRO A 18 -0.97 16.95 24.29
C PRO A 18 -0.72 15.45 24.21
N ALA A 19 -0.58 14.88 23.00
CA ALA A 19 -0.33 13.45 22.83
C ALA A 19 1.02 13.00 23.41
N VAL A 20 2.09 13.78 23.19
CA VAL A 20 3.41 13.49 23.78
C VAL A 20 3.38 13.66 25.30
N LEU A 21 2.70 14.68 25.81
CA LEU A 21 2.56 14.91 27.25
C LEU A 21 1.81 13.74 27.91
N GLU A 22 0.74 13.26 27.30
CA GLU A 22 0.00 12.07 27.78
C GLU A 22 0.89 10.83 27.82
N ALA A 23 1.69 10.59 26.78
CA ALA A 23 2.65 9.48 26.76
C ALA A 23 3.65 9.57 27.93
N TYR A 24 4.20 10.75 28.22
CA TYR A 24 5.13 10.95 29.33
C TYR A 24 4.47 10.85 30.70
N ARG A 25 3.19 11.24 30.81
CA ARG A 25 2.38 11.11 32.04
C ARG A 25 2.25 9.66 32.50
N HIS A 26 2.20 8.70 31.58
CA HIS A 26 2.19 7.28 31.95
C HIS A 26 3.46 6.83 32.70
N TYR A 27 4.55 7.58 32.60
CA TYR A 27 5.81 7.32 33.30
C TYR A 27 6.06 8.26 34.49
N GLY A 28 5.12 9.15 34.82
CA GLY A 28 5.32 10.20 35.82
C GLY A 28 6.45 11.18 35.43
N ALA A 29 6.66 11.37 34.12
CA ALA A 29 7.76 12.12 33.55
C ALA A 29 7.31 13.40 32.82
N GLU A 30 6.13 13.94 33.12
CA GLU A 30 5.53 15.11 32.43
C GLU A 30 6.46 16.32 32.43
N GLY A 31 7.20 16.53 33.53
CA GLY A 31 8.18 17.60 33.66
C GLY A 31 9.35 17.52 32.68
N ASN A 32 9.53 16.37 32.00
CA ASN A 32 10.58 16.18 31.01
C ASN A 32 10.16 16.62 29.59
N VAL A 33 8.94 17.14 29.40
CA VAL A 33 8.45 17.59 28.10
C VAL A 33 8.63 19.10 27.96
N TRP A 34 9.48 19.51 27.01
CA TRP A 34 9.67 20.92 26.67
C TRP A 34 8.89 21.29 25.41
N HIS A 35 8.09 22.35 25.48
CA HIS A 35 7.26 22.81 24.39
C HIS A 35 7.50 24.31 24.11
N TYR A 36 7.65 24.64 22.83
CA TYR A 36 7.69 26.01 22.34
C TYR A 36 6.87 26.12 21.05
N TYR A 37 6.07 27.17 20.96
CA TYR A 37 5.21 27.45 19.81
C TYR A 37 5.20 28.96 19.54
N GLN A 38 5.14 29.34 18.26
CA GLN A 38 5.23 30.75 17.88
C GLN A 38 4.42 31.08 16.63
N ALA A 39 3.97 32.33 16.53
CA ALA A 39 3.42 32.88 15.30
C ALA A 39 4.57 33.23 14.33
N ALA A 40 4.80 32.36 13.34
CA ALA A 40 5.81 32.54 12.29
C ALA A 40 5.43 31.70 11.05
N GLY A 41 5.99 32.06 9.88
CA GLY A 41 5.85 31.26 8.65
C GLY A 41 6.53 29.90 8.71
N HIS A 42 7.57 29.75 9.54
CA HIS A 42 8.29 28.50 9.80
C HIS A 42 9.13 28.65 11.08
N GLN A 43 9.39 27.57 11.81
CA GLN A 43 10.23 27.49 13.01
C GLN A 43 11.75 27.45 12.78
N TYR A 44 12.28 27.53 11.55
CA TYR A 44 13.72 27.69 11.31
C TYR A 44 14.21 29.13 11.52
N ASN A 45 14.10 29.63 12.74
CA ASN A 45 14.47 30.99 13.09
C ASN A 45 15.19 31.06 14.45
N ALA A 46 15.78 32.21 14.73
CA ALA A 46 16.57 32.43 15.94
C ALA A 46 15.77 32.15 17.22
N ARG A 47 14.48 32.52 17.27
CA ARG A 47 13.64 32.32 18.47
C ARG A 47 13.49 30.84 18.81
N THR A 48 13.26 29.99 17.81
CA THR A 48 13.23 28.53 18.01
C THR A 48 14.58 28.00 18.48
N ARG A 49 15.68 28.42 17.84
CA ARG A 49 17.02 27.95 18.19
C ARG A 49 17.37 28.29 19.64
N ARG A 50 17.02 29.48 20.11
CA ARG A 50 17.18 29.88 21.53
C ARG A 50 16.48 28.91 22.48
N GLN A 51 15.27 28.48 22.14
CA GLN A 51 14.51 27.52 22.96
C GLN A 51 15.15 26.13 22.94
N VAL A 52 15.70 25.71 21.80
CA VAL A 52 16.48 24.46 21.69
C VAL A 52 17.77 24.54 22.51
N TYR A 53 18.49 25.66 22.50
CA TYR A 53 19.67 25.85 23.33
C TYR A 53 19.34 25.80 24.82
N ARG A 54 18.26 26.49 25.23
CA ARG A 54 17.76 26.47 26.61
C ARG A 54 17.36 25.06 27.05
N PHE A 55 16.69 24.30 26.19
CA PHE A 55 16.38 22.88 26.40
C PHE A 55 17.67 22.06 26.68
N PHE A 56 18.66 22.13 25.79
CA PHE A 56 19.90 21.39 26.00
C PHE A 56 20.67 21.83 27.25
N ALA A 57 20.70 23.12 27.56
CA ALA A 57 21.34 23.61 28.78
C ALA A 57 20.64 23.07 30.04
N HIS A 58 19.32 22.97 30.03
CA HIS A 58 18.56 22.40 31.13
C HIS A 58 18.93 20.93 31.35
N TYR A 59 18.86 20.09 30.31
CA TYR A 59 19.05 18.65 30.46
C TYR A 59 20.51 18.19 30.53
N LEU A 60 21.43 18.88 29.86
CA LEU A 60 22.85 18.47 29.82
C LEU A 60 23.69 19.17 30.89
N MET A 61 23.29 20.37 31.34
CA MET A 61 24.08 21.18 32.26
C MET A 61 23.35 21.52 33.56
N GLY A 62 22.07 21.16 33.71
CA GLY A 62 21.27 21.53 34.87
C GLY A 62 21.03 23.03 34.99
N LYS A 63 21.09 23.77 33.88
CA LYS A 63 21.00 25.24 33.86
C LYS A 63 19.77 25.69 33.07
N ASP A 64 19.04 26.65 33.63
CA ASP A 64 18.00 27.35 32.89
C ASP A 64 18.53 28.71 32.41
N VAL A 65 19.07 28.74 31.19
CA VAL A 65 19.71 29.93 30.61
C VAL A 65 19.00 30.35 29.32
N ASP A 66 18.60 31.61 29.28
CA ASP A 66 18.18 32.25 28.04
C ASP A 66 19.42 32.77 27.31
N TRP A 67 19.65 32.29 26.09
CA TRP A 67 20.86 32.57 25.32
C TRP A 67 20.52 33.51 24.17
N GLU A 68 21.23 34.62 24.06
CA GLU A 68 21.14 35.48 22.88
C GLU A 68 22.11 34.97 21.82
N GLU A 69 21.55 34.45 20.73
CA GLU A 69 22.35 34.04 19.57
C GLU A 69 22.98 35.26 18.88
N GLU A 70 24.29 35.20 18.64
CA GLU A 70 24.99 36.21 17.83
C GLU A 70 24.50 36.18 16.38
N ALA A 71 24.42 37.36 15.76
CA ALA A 71 24.08 37.45 14.36
C ALA A 71 25.20 36.81 13.51
N VAL A 72 24.89 35.66 12.90
CA VAL A 72 25.80 35.05 11.92
C VAL A 72 25.66 35.85 10.61
N PRO A 73 26.74 36.45 10.08
CA PRO A 73 26.68 37.12 8.79
C PRO A 73 26.30 36.09 7.71
N PRO A 74 25.54 36.49 6.67
CA PRO A 74 25.25 35.59 5.57
C PRO A 74 26.56 35.04 5.00
N PHE A 75 26.66 33.72 4.92
CA PHE A 75 27.80 33.07 4.28
C PHE A 75 27.67 33.20 2.76
N ASP A 76 28.80 33.22 2.06
CA ASP A 76 28.81 33.21 0.60
C ASP A 76 28.14 31.91 0.10
N THR A 77 26.97 32.02 -0.52
CA THR A 77 26.23 30.87 -1.06
C THR A 77 26.99 30.12 -2.16
N GLY A 78 28.01 30.75 -2.78
CA GLY A 78 28.90 30.09 -3.75
C GLY A 78 29.70 28.93 -3.16
N VAL A 79 29.86 28.86 -1.83
CA VAL A 79 30.50 27.70 -1.17
C VAL A 79 29.55 26.52 -0.96
N LEU A 80 28.23 26.74 -1.07
CA LEU A 80 27.21 25.70 -0.96
C LEU A 80 26.74 25.17 -2.32
N THR A 81 27.11 25.85 -3.41
CA THR A 81 26.84 25.36 -4.75
C THR A 81 27.81 24.23 -5.09
N TRP A 82 27.26 23.05 -5.40
CA TRP A 82 28.04 21.91 -5.91
C TRP A 82 28.81 22.24 -7.21
N PHE A 83 28.38 23.30 -7.91
CA PHE A 83 29.06 23.91 -9.06
C PHE A 83 29.24 25.43 -8.82
N PRO A 84 30.30 25.86 -8.10
CA PRO A 84 30.54 27.26 -7.71
C PRO A 84 30.75 28.20 -8.88
N GLN A 85 31.24 27.66 -9.98
CA GLN A 85 31.36 28.35 -11.25
C GLN A 85 30.50 27.59 -12.25
N ASN A 86 29.51 28.27 -12.81
CA ASN A 86 28.91 27.88 -14.07
C ASN A 86 29.91 28.22 -15.20
N ASP A 87 31.13 27.69 -15.11
CA ASP A 87 32.21 27.92 -16.09
C ASP A 87 32.02 27.12 -17.38
N GLY A 88 30.90 26.41 -17.52
CA GLY A 88 30.66 25.48 -18.63
C GLY A 88 31.68 24.33 -18.68
N GLY A 89 32.49 24.15 -17.62
CA GLY A 89 33.64 23.25 -17.58
C GLY A 89 33.32 21.86 -17.04
N SER A 90 32.32 21.71 -16.17
CA SER A 90 31.72 20.40 -15.94
C SER A 90 30.68 20.17 -17.03
N GLY A 91 31.00 19.40 -18.07
CA GLY A 91 30.16 19.12 -19.24
C GLY A 91 28.82 18.42 -18.98
N MET A 92 28.24 18.56 -17.78
CA MET A 92 26.80 18.41 -17.58
C MET A 92 26.15 19.76 -17.87
N GLU A 93 25.73 19.93 -19.12
CA GLU A 93 24.67 20.90 -19.43
C GLU A 93 23.53 20.69 -18.42
N PRO A 94 22.96 21.76 -17.84
CA PRO A 94 21.73 21.66 -17.07
C PRO A 94 20.70 20.98 -17.96
N ARG A 95 20.44 19.69 -17.72
CA ARG A 95 19.33 19.03 -18.38
C ARG A 95 18.10 19.77 -17.92
N GLY A 96 17.34 20.36 -18.84
CA GLY A 96 15.98 20.78 -18.54
C GLY A 96 15.24 19.60 -17.90
N ASP A 97 14.31 19.89 -16.98
CA ASP A 97 13.63 18.89 -16.17
C ASP A 97 13.17 17.68 -16.99
N GLU A 98 12.63 17.91 -18.19
CA GLU A 98 12.22 16.87 -19.15
C GLU A 98 13.37 15.94 -19.58
N ALA A 99 14.52 16.48 -19.97
CA ALA A 99 15.67 15.68 -20.39
C ALA A 99 16.26 14.87 -19.23
N TYR A 100 16.21 15.41 -18.00
CA TYR A 100 16.56 14.66 -16.80
C TYR A 100 15.58 13.51 -16.54
N PHE A 101 14.27 13.78 -16.60
CA PHE A 101 13.24 12.77 -16.40
C PHE A 101 13.28 11.66 -17.45
N GLU A 102 13.46 11.99 -18.73
CA GLU A 102 13.56 10.99 -19.80
C GLU A 102 14.82 10.13 -19.66
N ALA A 103 15.95 10.73 -19.27
CA ALA A 103 17.16 9.96 -18.99
C ALA A 103 16.98 9.01 -17.79
N GLN A 104 16.37 9.50 -16.70
CA GLN A 104 16.04 8.67 -15.54
C GLN A 104 15.09 7.53 -15.89
N LYS A 105 14.05 7.78 -16.71
CA LYS A 105 13.15 6.74 -17.22
C LYS A 105 13.91 5.68 -18.03
N ALA A 106 14.79 6.12 -18.94
CA ALA A 106 15.57 5.22 -19.77
C ALA A 106 16.55 4.36 -18.95
N GLU A 107 17.25 4.96 -17.99
CA GLU A 107 18.15 4.28 -17.07
C GLU A 107 17.41 3.24 -16.23
N ARG A 108 16.31 3.63 -15.59
CA ARG A 108 15.48 2.72 -14.79
C ARG A 108 14.92 1.57 -15.63
N LYS A 109 14.48 1.83 -16.86
CA LYS A 109 14.01 0.79 -17.79
C LYS A 109 15.10 -0.22 -18.10
N ARG A 110 16.34 0.24 -18.34
CA ARG A 110 17.50 -0.65 -18.57
C ARG A 110 17.83 -1.48 -17.33
N ALA A 111 17.86 -0.85 -16.16
CA ALA A 111 18.14 -1.52 -14.90
C ALA A 111 17.12 -2.64 -14.62
N VAL A 112 15.82 -2.39 -14.85
CA VAL A 112 14.78 -3.40 -14.64
C VAL A 112 14.79 -4.47 -15.73
N ALA A 113 15.13 -4.12 -16.98
CA ALA A 113 15.24 -5.11 -18.06
C ALA A 113 16.31 -6.18 -17.75
N ALA A 114 17.41 -5.78 -17.10
CA ALA A 114 18.50 -6.67 -16.69
C ALA A 114 18.13 -7.63 -15.54
N LEU A 115 17.03 -7.40 -14.82
CA LEU A 115 16.60 -8.24 -13.72
C LEU A 115 16.02 -9.58 -14.21
N THR A 116 16.33 -10.65 -13.49
CA THR A 116 15.70 -11.97 -13.60
C THR A 116 14.20 -11.91 -13.27
N ALA A 117 13.45 -12.94 -13.63
CA ALA A 117 12.03 -13.04 -13.27
C ALA A 117 11.83 -12.99 -11.75
N ASP A 118 12.66 -13.70 -10.97
CA ASP A 118 12.58 -13.72 -9.51
C ASP A 118 12.91 -12.36 -8.89
N GLU A 119 13.87 -11.63 -9.42
CA GLU A 119 14.17 -10.26 -9.00
C GLU A 119 12.99 -9.33 -9.28
N LYS A 120 12.34 -9.46 -10.45
CA LYS A 120 11.14 -8.70 -10.78
C LYS A 120 9.97 -9.07 -9.88
N ARG A 121 9.79 -10.34 -9.50
CA ARG A 121 8.81 -10.77 -8.49
C ARG A 121 9.11 -10.13 -7.13
N ARG A 122 10.37 -10.14 -6.69
CA ARG A 122 10.78 -9.48 -5.43
C ARG A 122 10.47 -7.98 -5.46
N MET A 123 10.79 -7.30 -6.56
CA MET A 123 10.45 -5.90 -6.76
C MET A 123 8.93 -5.67 -6.75
N LEU A 124 8.16 -6.53 -7.41
CA LEU A 124 6.70 -6.48 -7.42
C LEU A 124 6.11 -6.61 -6.01
N ARG A 125 6.64 -7.49 -5.15
CA ARG A 125 6.22 -7.58 -3.73
C ARG A 125 6.40 -6.25 -2.99
N TRP A 126 7.50 -5.53 -3.22
CA TRP A 126 7.71 -4.22 -2.61
C TRP A 126 6.74 -3.16 -3.12
N ILE A 127 6.50 -3.15 -4.44
CA ILE A 127 5.61 -2.21 -5.13
C ILE A 127 4.15 -2.38 -4.66
N THR A 128 3.67 -3.62 -4.55
CA THR A 128 2.28 -3.90 -4.17
C THR A 128 2.09 -4.10 -2.67
N GLY A 129 3.16 -4.26 -1.91
CA GLY A 129 3.09 -4.65 -0.51
C GLY A 129 2.63 -6.09 -0.29
N VAL A 130 2.47 -6.89 -1.36
CA VAL A 130 2.07 -8.29 -1.28
C VAL A 130 3.16 -9.08 -0.57
N CYS A 131 2.87 -9.47 0.67
CA CYS A 131 3.84 -10.04 1.59
C CYS A 131 3.42 -11.46 2.02
N GLY A 132 4.35 -12.20 2.63
CA GLY A 132 4.12 -13.57 3.10
C GLY A 132 3.22 -13.68 4.34
N ALA A 133 2.26 -12.76 4.54
CA ALA A 133 1.30 -12.86 5.63
C ALA A 133 0.48 -14.13 5.49
N ARG A 134 0.24 -14.82 6.62
CA ARG A 134 -0.54 -16.06 6.63
C ARG A 134 -2.00 -15.76 6.90
N ALA A 135 -2.89 -16.34 6.09
CA ALA A 135 -4.32 -16.32 6.34
C ALA A 135 -4.67 -17.22 7.54
N VAL A 136 -5.37 -16.70 8.55
CA VAL A 136 -6.01 -17.49 9.61
C VAL A 136 -7.52 -17.32 9.42
N VAL A 137 -8.24 -18.43 9.25
CA VAL A 137 -9.69 -18.40 9.09
C VAL A 137 -10.29 -18.43 10.48
N ALA A 138 -11.08 -17.42 10.83
CA ALA A 138 -11.81 -17.38 12.08
C ALA A 138 -12.96 -18.41 12.09
N ASP A 139 -13.53 -18.68 13.26
CA ASP A 139 -14.75 -19.47 13.35
C ASP A 139 -15.86 -18.75 12.57
N GLY A 140 -16.47 -19.47 11.64
CA GLY A 140 -17.47 -18.95 10.71
C GLY A 140 -18.84 -19.58 10.89
N PHE A 141 -19.81 -19.04 10.17
CA PHE A 141 -21.12 -19.64 10.02
C PHE A 141 -21.08 -20.68 8.90
N CYS A 142 -21.55 -21.89 9.19
CA CYS A 142 -21.70 -22.96 8.20
C CYS A 142 -23.16 -23.36 8.07
N GLU A 143 -23.66 -23.41 6.85
CA GLU A 143 -24.98 -23.95 6.52
C GLU A 143 -24.88 -25.02 5.44
N GLU A 144 -25.79 -25.99 5.49
CA GLU A 144 -25.94 -27.01 4.46
C GLU A 144 -27.37 -26.93 3.92
N ALA A 145 -27.50 -26.64 2.64
CA ALA A 145 -28.79 -26.52 1.95
C ALA A 145 -28.63 -26.97 0.50
N GLU A 146 -29.63 -27.69 -0.04
CA GLU A 146 -29.68 -28.10 -1.45
C GLU A 146 -28.43 -28.86 -1.95
N GLY A 147 -27.77 -29.64 -1.07
CA GLY A 147 -26.54 -30.36 -1.42
C GLY A 147 -25.29 -29.48 -1.54
N LEU A 148 -25.36 -28.24 -1.03
CA LEU A 148 -24.25 -27.30 -0.94
C LEU A 148 -23.94 -27.02 0.53
N LYS A 149 -22.65 -27.03 0.85
CA LYS A 149 -22.12 -26.55 2.12
C LYS A 149 -21.55 -25.15 1.94
N THR A 150 -22.14 -24.17 2.59
CA THR A 150 -21.73 -22.76 2.54
C THR A 150 -21.09 -22.35 3.87
N GLU A 151 -19.82 -21.97 3.81
CA GLU A 151 -19.05 -21.40 4.92
C GLU A 151 -18.90 -19.90 4.69
N ARG A 152 -19.37 -19.07 5.62
CA ARG A 152 -19.14 -17.62 5.67
C ARG A 152 -18.25 -17.30 6.86
N SER A 153 -17.10 -16.69 6.61
CA SER A 153 -16.14 -16.37 7.67
C SER A 153 -15.28 -15.15 7.29
N VAL A 154 -14.34 -14.81 8.17
CA VAL A 154 -13.36 -13.74 7.99
C VAL A 154 -11.96 -14.33 8.06
N ILE A 155 -11.13 -14.00 7.08
CA ILE A 155 -9.68 -14.22 7.17
C ILE A 155 -9.11 -13.12 8.05
N THR A 156 -8.37 -13.47 9.10
CA THR A 156 -7.47 -12.55 9.79
C THR A 156 -6.03 -12.90 9.43
N SER A 157 -5.29 -11.96 8.86
CA SER A 157 -3.87 -12.18 8.54
C SER A 157 -2.99 -12.05 9.79
N THR A 158 -1.75 -12.53 9.71
CA THR A 158 -0.72 -12.30 10.76
C THR A 158 -0.34 -10.82 10.96
N ARG A 159 -0.83 -9.91 10.12
CA ARG A 159 -0.66 -8.45 10.26
C ARG A 159 -1.96 -7.75 10.71
N GLY A 160 -3.03 -8.51 10.93
CA GLY A 160 -4.33 -7.98 11.36
C GLY A 160 -5.21 -7.47 10.21
N GLU A 161 -4.90 -7.77 8.94
CA GLU A 161 -5.84 -7.53 7.85
C GLU A 161 -7.05 -8.47 8.01
N GLN A 162 -8.25 -7.98 7.74
CA GLN A 162 -9.50 -8.74 7.84
C GLN A 162 -10.24 -8.75 6.51
N ILE A 163 -10.53 -9.95 5.99
CA ILE A 163 -11.18 -10.14 4.68
C ILE A 163 -12.37 -11.07 4.85
N PRO A 164 -13.62 -10.56 4.77
CA PRO A 164 -14.80 -11.40 4.69
C PRO A 164 -14.78 -12.26 3.43
N PHE A 165 -15.15 -13.54 3.57
CA PHE A 165 -15.21 -14.46 2.44
C PHE A 165 -16.34 -15.48 2.60
N VAL A 166 -16.71 -16.09 1.48
CA VAL A 166 -17.60 -17.24 1.40
C VAL A 166 -16.91 -18.38 0.66
N ARG A 167 -17.10 -19.60 1.15
CA ARG A 167 -16.75 -20.84 0.45
C ARG A 167 -18.00 -21.69 0.28
N ILE A 168 -18.35 -22.02 -0.95
CA ILE A 168 -19.45 -22.93 -1.27
C ILE A 168 -18.84 -24.22 -1.82
N THR A 169 -19.12 -25.34 -1.16
CA THR A 169 -18.60 -26.66 -1.53
C THR A 169 -19.77 -27.58 -1.86
N PRO A 170 -19.83 -28.17 -3.07
CA PRO A 170 -20.89 -29.11 -3.41
C PRO A 170 -20.68 -30.45 -2.70
N GLU A 171 -21.76 -31.17 -2.41
CA GLU A 171 -21.71 -32.50 -1.76
C GLU A 171 -20.79 -33.47 -2.52
N ARG A 172 -20.84 -33.44 -3.87
CA ARG A 172 -19.95 -34.21 -4.75
C ARG A 172 -18.75 -33.38 -5.19
N TRP A 173 -17.98 -32.89 -4.24
CA TRP A 173 -16.75 -32.14 -4.53
C TRP A 173 -15.67 -33.03 -5.15
N ARG A 174 -15.11 -32.60 -6.29
CA ARG A 174 -14.11 -33.34 -7.06
C ARG A 174 -12.67 -32.89 -6.78
N GLY A 175 -12.43 -32.18 -5.68
CA GLY A 175 -11.11 -31.62 -5.35
C GLY A 175 -10.70 -30.39 -6.17
N ARG A 176 -11.59 -29.88 -7.04
CA ARG A 176 -11.41 -28.64 -7.82
C ARG A 176 -11.95 -27.45 -7.04
N THR A 177 -11.20 -26.35 -6.96
CA THR A 177 -11.67 -25.11 -6.33
C THR A 177 -11.36 -23.91 -7.21
N CYS A 178 -12.34 -23.06 -7.44
CA CYS A 178 -12.20 -21.78 -8.14
C CYS A 178 -12.26 -20.63 -7.13
N LEU A 179 -11.24 -19.76 -7.10
CA LEU A 179 -11.32 -18.46 -6.47
C LEU A 179 -11.96 -17.49 -7.47
N MET A 180 -13.20 -17.07 -7.22
CA MET A 180 -13.96 -16.15 -8.05
C MET A 180 -14.02 -14.77 -7.40
N LEU A 181 -13.55 -13.74 -8.10
CA LEU A 181 -13.48 -12.38 -7.56
C LEU A 181 -14.07 -11.36 -8.53
N SER A 182 -14.89 -10.45 -8.02
CA SER A 182 -15.43 -9.33 -8.81
C SER A 182 -15.60 -8.08 -7.94
N GLY A 183 -16.09 -6.99 -8.54
CA GLY A 183 -16.46 -5.79 -7.81
C GLY A 183 -17.65 -5.98 -6.87
N ALA A 184 -18.42 -7.06 -7.02
CA ALA A 184 -19.52 -7.42 -6.11
C ALA A 184 -19.03 -8.08 -4.81
N GLY A 185 -17.71 -8.27 -4.64
CA GLY A 185 -17.14 -8.95 -3.49
C GLY A 185 -17.58 -10.42 -3.43
N LYS A 186 -17.88 -10.93 -2.24
CA LYS A 186 -18.25 -12.33 -2.00
C LYS A 186 -19.56 -12.74 -2.67
N ASP A 187 -20.43 -11.80 -3.02
CA ASP A 187 -21.68 -12.08 -3.74
C ASP A 187 -21.44 -12.61 -5.15
N CYS A 188 -20.20 -12.49 -5.68
CA CYS A 188 -19.77 -13.16 -6.90
C CYS A 188 -19.97 -14.70 -6.83
N ALA A 189 -19.94 -15.29 -5.64
CA ALA A 189 -20.22 -16.71 -5.44
C ALA A 189 -21.68 -17.11 -5.71
N LEU A 190 -22.60 -16.14 -5.87
CA LEU A 190 -24.01 -16.36 -6.19
C LEU A 190 -24.34 -16.20 -7.68
N SER A 191 -23.33 -15.86 -8.51
CA SER A 191 -23.47 -15.72 -9.96
C SER A 191 -23.84 -17.04 -10.64
N ASP A 192 -24.40 -16.94 -11.85
CA ASP A 192 -24.75 -18.13 -12.63
C ASP A 192 -23.50 -18.93 -13.06
N ASP A 193 -22.37 -18.26 -13.27
CA ASP A 193 -21.07 -18.91 -13.50
C ASP A 193 -20.62 -19.71 -12.27
N ALA A 194 -20.80 -19.16 -11.06
CA ALA A 194 -20.50 -19.89 -9.82
C ALA A 194 -21.41 -21.12 -9.67
N LYS A 195 -22.71 -21.00 -9.96
CA LYS A 195 -23.65 -22.13 -9.95
C LYS A 195 -23.26 -23.22 -10.94
N ALA A 196 -22.81 -22.84 -12.15
CA ALA A 196 -22.34 -23.78 -13.14
C ALA A 196 -21.10 -24.55 -12.65
N LEU A 197 -20.13 -23.86 -12.04
CA LEU A 197 -18.95 -24.49 -11.44
C LEU A 197 -19.33 -25.46 -10.30
N LEU A 198 -20.26 -25.07 -9.43
CA LEU A 198 -20.76 -25.92 -8.34
C LEU A 198 -21.44 -27.19 -8.88
N ALA A 199 -22.25 -27.08 -9.93
CA ALA A 199 -22.91 -28.22 -10.57
C ALA A 199 -21.91 -29.22 -11.20
N GLU A 200 -20.73 -28.75 -11.61
CA GLU A 200 -19.63 -29.60 -12.10
C GLU A 200 -18.81 -30.30 -10.99
N GLY A 201 -19.11 -30.01 -9.71
CA GLY A 201 -18.37 -30.51 -8.56
C GLY A 201 -17.13 -29.67 -8.20
N CYS A 202 -17.04 -28.43 -8.67
CA CYS A 202 -16.01 -27.46 -8.27
C CYS A 202 -16.49 -26.66 -7.06
N ALA A 203 -15.65 -26.52 -6.03
CA ALA A 203 -15.92 -25.58 -4.94
C ALA A 203 -15.65 -24.14 -5.40
N VAL A 204 -16.40 -23.18 -4.89
CA VAL A 204 -16.22 -21.75 -5.17
C VAL A 204 -15.81 -21.04 -3.90
N VAL A 205 -14.76 -20.23 -3.97
CA VAL A 205 -14.38 -19.28 -2.92
C VAL A 205 -14.52 -17.89 -3.50
N SER A 206 -15.11 -16.97 -2.75
CA SER A 206 -15.17 -15.55 -3.09
C SER A 206 -15.01 -14.69 -1.85
N GLY A 207 -14.57 -13.44 -2.02
CA GLY A 207 -14.29 -12.57 -0.88
C GLY A 207 -14.35 -11.09 -1.24
N ASP A 208 -14.50 -10.28 -0.19
CA ASP A 208 -14.59 -8.84 -0.28
C ASP A 208 -13.17 -8.26 -0.29
N LEU A 209 -12.65 -7.96 -1.48
CA LEU A 209 -11.39 -7.22 -1.61
C LEU A 209 -11.53 -5.84 -0.99
N PHE A 210 -10.39 -5.19 -0.71
CA PHE A 210 -10.33 -3.85 -0.16
C PHE A 210 -11.28 -2.90 -0.91
N MET A 211 -12.21 -2.30 -0.16
CA MET A 211 -13.26 -1.38 -0.63
C MET A 211 -14.29 -1.99 -1.59
N THR A 212 -14.57 -3.29 -1.51
CA THR A 212 -15.66 -3.97 -2.24
C THR A 212 -16.58 -4.74 -1.29
N GLY A 213 -17.83 -5.00 -1.68
CA GLY A 213 -18.74 -5.83 -0.88
C GLY A 213 -19.03 -5.25 0.51
N GLU A 214 -18.98 -6.07 1.57
CA GLU A 214 -19.30 -5.61 2.94
C GLU A 214 -18.31 -4.60 3.52
N VAL A 215 -17.11 -4.48 2.93
CA VAL A 215 -16.11 -3.48 3.37
C VAL A 215 -16.17 -2.19 2.57
N GLU A 216 -17.06 -2.09 1.59
CA GLU A 216 -17.40 -0.84 0.92
C GLU A 216 -17.99 0.14 1.95
N GLY A 217 -17.57 1.41 1.92
CA GLY A 217 -18.05 2.39 2.90
C GLY A 217 -17.41 2.31 4.29
N SER A 218 -16.52 1.35 4.56
CA SER A 218 -15.92 1.17 5.89
C SER A 218 -15.11 2.40 6.35
N PRO A 219 -15.01 2.70 7.66
CA PRO A 219 -14.38 3.92 8.16
C PRO A 219 -12.91 4.12 7.77
N ARG A 220 -12.19 3.12 7.23
CA ARG A 220 -10.89 3.37 6.57
C ARG A 220 -11.01 4.26 5.33
N GLN A 221 -12.23 4.49 4.86
CA GLN A 221 -12.61 5.52 3.91
C GLN A 221 -12.59 6.94 4.51
N ILE A 222 -11.81 7.21 5.58
CA ILE A 222 -11.36 8.59 5.88
C ILE A 222 -10.34 9.04 4.82
N ARG A 223 -10.76 9.02 3.55
CA ARG A 223 -10.45 10.15 2.67
C ARG A 223 -11.36 11.27 3.15
N GLY A 224 -10.99 11.91 4.25
CA GLY A 224 -11.64 13.13 4.70
C GLY A 224 -11.62 14.18 3.59
N GLU A 225 -12.33 15.29 3.80
CA GLU A 225 -12.45 16.42 2.87
C GLU A 225 -11.10 16.97 2.36
N HIS A 226 -10.00 16.61 3.01
CA HIS A 226 -8.65 16.70 2.49
C HIS A 226 -8.19 15.33 1.99
N GLY A 227 -8.36 15.05 0.70
CA GLY A 227 -7.59 14.00 0.02
C GLY A 227 -6.11 14.21 0.33
N GLN A 228 -5.59 13.45 1.29
CA GLN A 228 -4.32 13.70 1.96
C GLN A 228 -3.22 13.72 0.90
N ARG A 229 -2.78 14.92 0.52
CA ARG A 229 -1.57 15.14 -0.27
C ARG A 229 -0.49 14.30 0.41
N TYR A 230 0.17 13.40 -0.33
CA TYR A 230 1.19 12.46 0.18
C TYR A 230 0.70 11.19 0.91
N TYR A 231 -0.59 10.82 0.89
CA TYR A 231 -1.04 9.54 1.49
C TYR A 231 -0.22 8.34 1.00
N THR A 232 0.01 8.26 -0.30
CA THR A 232 0.76 7.16 -0.94
C THR A 232 2.28 7.22 -0.70
N THR A 233 2.77 8.22 0.04
CA THR A 233 4.16 8.27 0.54
C THR A 233 4.34 7.33 1.73
N PHE A 234 3.30 7.16 2.54
CA PHE A 234 3.35 6.34 3.76
C PHE A 234 2.50 5.07 3.68
N HIS A 235 1.53 5.04 2.77
CA HIS A 235 0.60 3.93 2.61
C HIS A 235 0.60 3.36 1.20
N TYR A 236 0.23 2.09 1.08
CA TYR A 236 -0.06 1.47 -0.21
C TYR A 236 -1.37 2.03 -0.78
N THR A 237 -1.54 1.88 -2.09
CA THR A 237 -2.75 2.30 -2.79
C THR A 237 -3.84 1.25 -2.63
N ASP A 238 -5.10 1.64 -2.91
CA ASP A 238 -6.25 0.72 -2.88
C ASP A 238 -5.99 -0.52 -3.75
N ALA A 239 -5.47 -0.32 -4.97
CA ALA A 239 -5.17 -1.41 -5.90
C ALA A 239 -4.08 -2.36 -5.36
N ALA A 240 -3.09 -1.82 -4.63
CA ALA A 240 -2.06 -2.62 -3.97
C ALA A 240 -2.63 -3.43 -2.78
N TYR A 241 -3.52 -2.84 -1.98
CA TYR A 241 -4.24 -3.57 -0.93
C TYR A 241 -5.12 -4.69 -1.51
N GLN A 242 -5.84 -4.43 -2.60
CA GLN A 242 -6.63 -5.46 -3.29
C GLN A 242 -5.74 -6.64 -3.76
N ALA A 243 -4.53 -6.38 -4.25
CA ALA A 243 -3.60 -7.45 -4.62
C ALA A 243 -3.16 -8.32 -3.42
N GLN A 244 -2.98 -7.71 -2.24
CA GLN A 244 -2.71 -8.44 -1.00
C GLN A 244 -3.90 -9.30 -0.59
N ASP A 245 -5.13 -8.80 -0.74
CA ASP A 245 -6.33 -9.56 -0.40
C ASP A 245 -6.51 -10.77 -1.32
N VAL A 246 -6.23 -10.63 -2.62
CA VAL A 246 -6.17 -11.76 -3.56
C VAL A 246 -5.20 -12.83 -3.06
N ALA A 247 -4.01 -12.44 -2.59
CA ALA A 247 -3.02 -13.39 -2.09
C ALA A 247 -3.46 -14.13 -0.82
N LEU A 248 -4.20 -13.46 0.08
CA LEU A 248 -4.74 -14.07 1.28
C LEU A 248 -5.92 -15.01 0.97
N LEU A 249 -6.85 -14.59 0.11
CA LEU A 249 -7.96 -15.43 -0.36
C LEU A 249 -7.47 -16.66 -1.13
N TRP A 250 -6.39 -16.52 -1.89
CA TRP A 250 -5.76 -17.62 -2.59
C TRP A 250 -5.25 -18.72 -1.64
N GLN A 251 -4.70 -18.34 -0.48
CA GLN A 251 -4.30 -19.30 0.54
C GLN A 251 -5.50 -20.11 1.07
N VAL A 252 -6.69 -19.51 1.13
CA VAL A 252 -7.92 -20.22 1.53
C VAL A 252 -8.42 -21.13 0.41
N ALA A 253 -8.44 -20.65 -0.83
CA ALA A 253 -8.86 -21.44 -2.00
C ALA A 253 -8.01 -22.70 -2.19
N ARG A 254 -6.70 -22.64 -1.92
CA ARG A 254 -5.79 -23.79 -2.05
C ARG A 254 -5.91 -24.84 -0.93
N ARG A 255 -6.56 -24.54 0.20
CA ARG A 255 -6.65 -25.49 1.32
C ARG A 255 -7.46 -26.72 0.92
N GLY A 256 -6.81 -27.88 0.97
CA GLY A 256 -7.40 -29.18 0.66
C GLY A 256 -7.71 -29.41 -0.83
N SER A 257 -7.45 -28.43 -1.70
CA SER A 257 -7.76 -28.50 -3.12
C SER A 257 -6.66 -29.25 -3.88
N GLY A 258 -7.05 -30.19 -4.75
CA GLY A 258 -6.13 -30.87 -5.68
C GLY A 258 -5.88 -30.05 -6.95
N GLU A 259 -6.90 -29.35 -7.43
CA GLU A 259 -6.82 -28.46 -8.59
C GLU A 259 -7.39 -27.09 -8.23
N THR A 260 -6.73 -26.02 -8.69
CA THR A 260 -7.15 -24.65 -8.40
C THR A 260 -7.16 -23.74 -9.61
N GLU A 261 -8.15 -22.85 -9.64
CA GLU A 261 -8.34 -21.84 -10.67
C GLU A 261 -8.59 -20.48 -10.02
N LEU A 262 -8.06 -19.43 -10.64
CA LEU A 262 -8.41 -18.04 -10.34
C LEU A 262 -9.26 -17.50 -11.47
N TRP A 263 -10.46 -17.01 -11.16
CA TRP A 263 -11.31 -16.29 -12.08
C TRP A 263 -11.58 -14.89 -11.52
N ALA A 264 -11.39 -13.85 -12.33
CA ALA A 264 -11.68 -12.50 -11.88
C ALA A 264 -12.10 -11.55 -13.00
N GLU A 265 -12.97 -10.60 -12.64
CA GLU A 265 -13.47 -9.54 -13.52
C GLU A 265 -13.35 -8.14 -12.87
N GLY A 266 -13.58 -7.08 -13.64
CA GLY A 266 -13.62 -5.72 -13.12
C GLY A 266 -12.32 -5.27 -12.45
N CYS A 267 -12.45 -4.61 -11.29
CA CYS A 267 -11.30 -4.22 -10.48
C CYS A 267 -10.53 -5.43 -9.91
N ALA A 268 -11.23 -6.55 -9.65
CA ALA A 268 -10.61 -7.76 -9.14
C ALA A 268 -9.70 -8.42 -10.18
N ALA A 269 -9.99 -8.29 -11.48
CA ALA A 269 -9.10 -8.74 -12.55
C ALA A 269 -7.75 -8.00 -12.52
N ARG A 270 -7.77 -6.67 -12.29
CA ARG A 270 -6.55 -5.86 -12.16
C ARG A 270 -5.74 -6.25 -10.93
N ALA A 271 -6.41 -6.39 -9.77
CA ALA A 271 -5.76 -6.85 -8.54
C ALA A 271 -5.15 -8.25 -8.72
N SER A 272 -5.90 -9.15 -9.35
CA SER A 272 -5.46 -10.51 -9.67
C SER A 272 -4.25 -10.52 -10.60
N ALA A 273 -4.23 -9.69 -11.64
CA ALA A 273 -3.08 -9.58 -12.54
C ALA A 273 -1.80 -9.17 -11.79
N MET A 274 -1.89 -8.34 -10.76
CA MET A 274 -0.75 -7.94 -9.92
C MET A 274 -0.33 -9.02 -8.94
N ALA A 275 -1.29 -9.73 -8.34
CA ALA A 275 -1.03 -10.76 -7.35
C ALA A 275 -0.48 -12.05 -7.99
N LEU A 276 -1.00 -12.42 -9.17
CA LEU A 276 -0.78 -13.71 -9.83
C LEU A 276 0.70 -14.17 -9.90
N PRO A 277 1.68 -13.32 -10.24
CA PRO A 277 3.08 -13.72 -10.31
C PRO A 277 3.71 -14.03 -8.95
N LEU A 278 3.01 -13.69 -7.87
CA LEU A 278 3.44 -13.84 -6.48
C LEU A 278 2.74 -15.00 -5.78
N LEU A 279 1.73 -15.59 -6.43
CA LEU A 279 0.95 -16.72 -5.93
C LEU A 279 1.65 -18.02 -6.30
N GLU A 280 1.66 -18.95 -5.36
CA GLU A 280 2.16 -20.30 -5.59
C GLU A 280 1.02 -21.23 -6.00
N GLY A 281 1.33 -22.23 -6.84
CA GLY A 281 0.45 -23.35 -7.12
C GLY A 281 -0.88 -23.00 -7.79
N VAL A 282 -0.91 -21.94 -8.60
CA VAL A 282 -2.05 -21.59 -9.45
C VAL A 282 -2.09 -22.54 -10.64
N GLY A 283 -3.17 -23.33 -10.76
CA GLY A 283 -3.33 -24.24 -11.89
C GLY A 283 -3.63 -23.50 -13.19
N ARG A 284 -4.57 -22.54 -13.15
CA ARG A 284 -4.90 -21.66 -14.28
C ARG A 284 -5.54 -20.36 -13.79
N ALA A 285 -5.44 -19.29 -14.58
CA ALA A 285 -6.10 -18.03 -14.33
C ALA A 285 -6.95 -17.59 -15.54
N ARG A 286 -8.13 -17.02 -15.27
CA ARG A 286 -9.05 -16.42 -16.24
C ARG A 286 -9.37 -15.00 -15.79
N LEU A 287 -9.00 -14.00 -16.59
CA LEU A 287 -9.15 -12.59 -16.22
C LEU A 287 -9.92 -11.84 -17.31
N GLU A 288 -10.81 -10.92 -16.93
CA GLU A 288 -11.50 -10.06 -17.89
C GLU A 288 -10.49 -9.11 -18.58
N GLY A 289 -10.18 -9.37 -19.85
CA GLY A 289 -9.09 -8.72 -20.57
C GLY A 289 -9.33 -7.23 -20.80
N ARG A 290 -10.60 -6.84 -21.01
CA ARG A 290 -11.00 -5.44 -21.25
C ARG A 290 -10.57 -4.51 -20.12
N THR A 291 -10.56 -5.00 -18.88
CA THR A 291 -10.26 -4.18 -17.69
C THR A 291 -8.77 -4.00 -17.42
N LEU A 292 -7.93 -4.75 -18.13
CA LEU A 292 -6.47 -4.68 -18.03
C LEU A 292 -5.88 -3.60 -18.93
N ASP A 293 -6.66 -3.13 -19.92
CA ASP A 293 -6.32 -1.96 -20.73
C ASP A 293 -6.85 -0.70 -20.06
N ILE A 294 -6.01 -0.10 -19.22
CA ILE A 294 -6.39 1.01 -18.35
C ILE A 294 -6.21 2.33 -19.09
N ASN A 295 -7.31 3.06 -19.30
CA ASN A 295 -7.29 4.38 -19.93
C ASN A 295 -6.74 5.44 -18.98
N ASP A 296 -7.24 5.48 -17.74
CA ASP A 296 -6.77 6.40 -16.71
C ASP A 296 -6.11 5.63 -15.56
N TYR A 297 -4.80 5.41 -15.71
CA TYR A 297 -4.01 4.67 -14.74
C TYR A 297 -4.07 5.26 -13.33
N MET A 298 -4.07 6.59 -13.22
CA MET A 298 -4.06 7.29 -11.93
C MET A 298 -5.37 7.10 -11.17
N LYS A 299 -6.47 6.93 -11.89
CA LYS A 299 -7.80 6.75 -11.31
C LYS A 299 -8.15 5.29 -11.05
N GLU A 300 -7.77 4.39 -11.96
CA GLU A 300 -8.34 3.03 -12.00
C GLU A 300 -7.45 1.95 -11.38
N CYS A 301 -6.13 2.16 -11.33
CA CYS A 301 -5.17 1.15 -10.89
C CYS A 301 -3.83 1.74 -10.42
N PHE A 302 -3.85 2.92 -9.79
CA PHE A 302 -2.62 3.58 -9.40
C PHE A 302 -1.83 2.74 -8.40
N VAL A 303 -0.64 2.32 -8.79
CA VAL A 303 0.36 1.66 -7.95
C VAL A 303 1.75 2.24 -8.29
N PRO A 304 2.33 3.08 -7.42
CA PRO A 304 3.63 3.69 -7.66
C PRO A 304 4.70 2.65 -8.02
N GLY A 305 5.38 2.83 -9.15
CA GLY A 305 6.49 1.98 -9.56
C GLY A 305 6.11 0.72 -10.36
N ILE A 306 4.84 0.33 -10.49
CA ILE A 306 4.49 -0.89 -11.25
C ILE A 306 4.86 -0.81 -12.74
N MET A 307 4.92 0.40 -13.30
CA MET A 307 5.35 0.60 -14.68
C MET A 307 6.81 0.21 -14.91
N LEU A 308 7.64 0.14 -13.85
CA LEU A 308 9.03 -0.32 -13.94
C LEU A 308 9.11 -1.76 -14.43
N ILE A 309 8.16 -2.61 -14.04
CA ILE A 309 8.08 -4.00 -14.49
C ILE A 309 7.17 -4.19 -15.72
N GLY A 310 6.68 -3.11 -16.33
CA GLY A 310 5.80 -3.15 -17.51
C GLY A 310 4.29 -3.07 -17.21
N GLY A 311 3.90 -2.64 -16.01
CA GLY A 311 2.50 -2.52 -15.61
C GLY A 311 1.79 -3.87 -15.51
N LEU A 312 0.46 -3.90 -15.66
CA LEU A 312 -0.32 -5.15 -15.56
C LEU A 312 0.10 -6.20 -16.60
N LYS A 313 0.45 -5.77 -17.83
CA LYS A 313 0.98 -6.68 -18.87
C LYS A 313 2.31 -7.31 -18.43
N GLY A 314 3.16 -6.50 -17.81
CA GLY A 314 4.41 -6.96 -17.20
C GLY A 314 4.19 -7.97 -16.07
N CYS A 315 3.20 -7.72 -15.21
CA CYS A 315 2.81 -8.70 -14.19
C CYS A 315 2.34 -10.01 -14.83
N LEU A 316 1.43 -9.97 -15.80
CA LEU A 316 0.97 -11.19 -16.47
C LEU A 316 2.11 -11.96 -17.14
N ALA A 317 3.07 -11.28 -17.77
CA ALA A 317 4.25 -11.90 -18.36
C ALA A 317 5.17 -12.60 -17.34
N LEU A 318 5.10 -12.21 -16.07
CA LEU A 318 5.81 -12.90 -14.99
C LEU A 318 5.04 -14.12 -14.47
N SER A 319 3.74 -14.25 -14.74
CA SER A 319 2.93 -15.35 -14.17
C SER A 319 3.41 -16.72 -14.64
N GLU A 320 3.46 -17.69 -13.74
CA GLU A 320 3.96 -19.06 -14.03
C GLU A 320 2.84 -20.02 -14.46
N CYS A 321 1.58 -19.62 -14.27
CA CYS A 321 0.42 -20.38 -14.69
C CYS A 321 -0.10 -19.91 -16.05
N PRO A 322 -0.83 -20.77 -16.79
CA PRO A 322 -1.59 -20.35 -17.96
C PRO A 322 -2.61 -19.26 -17.59
N VAL A 323 -2.60 -18.16 -18.34
CA VAL A 323 -3.56 -17.05 -18.19
C VAL A 323 -4.40 -16.96 -19.46
N THR A 324 -5.72 -17.01 -19.32
CA THR A 324 -6.68 -16.76 -20.41
C THR A 324 -7.38 -15.44 -20.16
N LEU A 325 -7.44 -14.59 -21.18
CA LEU A 325 -8.23 -13.36 -21.14
C LEU A 325 -9.59 -13.61 -21.80
N PHE A 326 -10.67 -13.18 -21.16
CA PHE A 326 -12.03 -13.22 -21.70
C PHE A 326 -12.63 -11.82 -21.81
#